data_AF-A0A183C7G6-F1
#
_entry.id   AF-A0A183C7G6-F1
#
_cell.length_a   1.000
_cell.length_b   1.000
_cell.length_c   1.000
_cell.angle_alpha   90.00
_cell.angle_beta   90.00
_cell.angle_gamma   90.00
#
_symmetry.space_group_name_H-M   'P 1'
#
loop_
_entity.id
_entity.type
_entity.pdbx_description
1 polymer ?
#
loop_
_entity_poly.entity_id
_entity_poly.type
_entity_poly.pdbx_seq_one_letter_code
_entity_poly.pdbx_strand_id
1 'polypeptide(L)'
;MGEHILLRVRMDDASGAETGRVRALAAALVLLRKDEYRTRFHHNFQPIDALLDAVARLVKEMMCSSDKRQLDEHTEEGQLCCDVLSALSSMLQCHQQIFETVGNGRQLFGPKGKSIQPAESVGPTHCVLEAKNAVAMSDDETLKFLDKNGLSLVAEVPKRELCTYNEYFMGMFGSEFLERLTGRNQFVFDADAECSSQEDFVKFLHFSIGCGLQSECVQVASAECCVALLRLADKYLCTRLLEHLLQSDKASRFITGNTLRLFLPLVLTVPTVGDGGGLTCVCALVLLRYCTDAQALDVLQLLGVRDASQHQYRMAATTPLPALSLVDTLCNALGTFVRPFAALTPQRGKKGGVMRDPLLDRSAYWDFR
;
A
#
# COMPACT_ATOMS: atom_id res chain seq x y z
N MET A 1 -19.60 -27.16 27.18
CA MET A 1 -19.21 -26.35 28.36
C MET A 1 -17.75 -26.59 28.78
N GLY A 2 -17.24 -27.82 28.79
CA GLY A 2 -15.85 -28.12 29.23
C GLY A 2 -14.74 -27.42 28.43
N GLU A 3 -14.86 -27.33 27.10
CA GLU A 3 -13.86 -26.65 26.24
C GLU A 3 -13.79 -25.12 26.50
N HIS A 4 -14.92 -24.53 26.88
CA HIS A 4 -15.04 -23.09 27.13
C HIS A 4 -14.48 -22.69 28.51
N ILE A 5 -14.47 -23.62 29.46
CA ILE A 5 -13.85 -23.45 30.77
C ILE A 5 -12.33 -23.63 30.64
N LEU A 6 -11.88 -24.62 29.85
CA LEU A 6 -10.45 -24.83 29.58
C LEU A 6 -9.78 -23.67 28.84
N LEU A 7 -10.46 -23.04 27.87
CA LEU A 7 -9.96 -21.84 27.19
C LEU A 7 -9.88 -20.64 28.14
N ARG A 8 -10.88 -20.45 29.01
CA ARG A 8 -10.91 -19.33 29.97
C ARG A 8 -9.83 -19.49 31.05
N VAL A 9 -9.70 -20.68 31.61
CA VAL A 9 -8.69 -21.02 32.64
C VAL A 9 -7.27 -20.88 32.08
N ARG A 10 -6.99 -21.34 30.85
CA ARG A 10 -5.67 -21.16 30.22
C ARG A 10 -5.35 -19.70 29.84
N MET A 11 -6.36 -18.87 29.62
CA MET A 11 -6.16 -17.46 29.29
C MET A 11 -5.98 -16.58 30.53
N ASP A 12 -6.53 -16.99 31.68
CA ASP A 12 -6.43 -16.27 32.96
C ASP A 12 -5.22 -16.73 33.81
N ASP A 13 -4.75 -17.98 33.68
CA ASP A 13 -3.62 -18.56 34.45
C ASP A 13 -2.22 -18.28 33.87
N ALA A 14 -2.13 -17.59 32.73
CA ALA A 14 -0.85 -17.19 32.17
C ALA A 14 -0.30 -15.99 32.98
N SER A 15 0.39 -16.25 34.09
CA SER A 15 1.12 -15.24 34.87
C SER A 15 2.60 -15.14 34.46
N GLY A 16 2.89 -15.49 33.20
CA GLY A 16 4.16 -15.33 32.53
C GLY A 16 4.12 -14.92 31.03
N ALA A 17 3.09 -14.38 30.39
CA ALA A 17 1.66 -14.17 30.66
C ALA A 17 0.97 -13.79 29.33
N GLU A 18 1.66 -12.98 28.54
CA GLU A 18 1.13 -12.32 27.36
C GLU A 18 1.34 -13.16 26.08
N THR A 19 2.56 -13.63 25.81
CA THR A 19 2.90 -14.47 24.65
C THR A 19 2.03 -15.74 24.58
N GLY A 20 1.83 -16.42 25.72
CA GLY A 20 0.96 -17.59 25.81
C GLY A 20 -0.51 -17.27 25.51
N ARG A 21 -0.99 -16.10 25.95
CA ARG A 21 -2.35 -15.61 25.66
C ARG A 21 -2.51 -15.28 24.17
N VAL A 22 -1.52 -14.62 23.55
CA VAL A 22 -1.53 -14.30 22.11
C VAL A 22 -1.56 -15.59 21.28
N ARG A 23 -0.70 -16.57 21.59
CA ARG A 23 -0.73 -17.89 20.93
C ARG A 23 -2.05 -18.62 21.11
N ALA A 24 -2.65 -18.56 22.30
CA ALA A 24 -3.96 -19.16 22.55
C ALA A 24 -5.06 -18.49 21.72
N LEU A 25 -5.05 -17.16 21.59
CA LEU A 25 -5.97 -16.41 20.73
C LEU A 25 -5.79 -16.77 19.25
N ALA A 26 -4.56 -16.81 18.76
CA ALA A 26 -4.23 -17.19 17.40
C ALA A 26 -4.70 -18.62 17.09
N ALA A 27 -4.38 -19.58 17.96
CA ALA A 27 -4.83 -20.97 17.83
C ALA A 27 -6.36 -21.09 17.87
N ALA A 28 -7.04 -20.39 18.79
CA ALA A 28 -8.50 -20.40 18.86
C ALA A 28 -9.13 -19.84 17.58
N LEU A 29 -8.56 -18.80 16.98
CA LEU A 29 -9.03 -18.22 15.73
C LEU A 29 -8.99 -19.23 14.56
N VAL A 30 -7.95 -20.06 14.51
CA VAL A 30 -7.79 -21.11 13.49
C VAL A 30 -8.67 -22.33 13.76
N LEU A 31 -8.82 -22.72 15.03
CA LEU A 31 -9.47 -23.97 15.42
C LEU A 31 -11.00 -23.85 15.55
N LEU A 32 -11.54 -22.66 15.85
CA LEU A 32 -12.97 -22.46 16.04
C LEU A 32 -13.72 -22.44 14.69
N ARG A 33 -14.17 -23.63 14.27
CA ARG A 33 -14.90 -23.82 13.01
C ARG A 33 -16.42 -23.66 13.11
N LYS A 34 -16.99 -23.69 14.32
CA LYS A 34 -18.44 -23.54 14.52
C LYS A 34 -18.83 -22.08 14.68
N ASP A 35 -19.77 -21.62 13.87
CA ASP A 35 -20.21 -20.22 13.81
C ASP A 35 -20.61 -19.66 15.18
N GLU A 36 -21.45 -20.38 15.94
CA GLU A 36 -21.91 -19.94 17.26
C GLU A 36 -20.76 -19.71 18.26
N TYR A 37 -19.72 -20.54 18.20
CA TYR A 37 -18.56 -20.43 19.08
C TYR A 37 -17.63 -19.31 18.60
N ARG A 38 -17.50 -19.14 17.28
CA ARG A 38 -16.73 -18.05 16.69
C ARG A 38 -17.35 -16.69 17.03
N THR A 39 -18.66 -16.51 16.91
CA THR A 39 -19.34 -15.25 17.28
C THR A 39 -19.14 -14.92 18.77
N ARG A 40 -19.32 -15.90 19.66
CA ARG A 40 -19.10 -15.70 21.11
C ARG A 40 -17.64 -15.39 21.43
N PHE A 41 -16.70 -16.06 20.74
CA PHE A 41 -15.28 -15.81 20.88
C PHE A 41 -14.90 -14.39 20.44
N HIS A 42 -15.38 -13.94 19.28
CA HIS A 42 -15.16 -12.58 18.81
C HIS A 42 -15.75 -11.52 19.75
N HIS A 43 -16.95 -11.76 20.29
CA HIS A 43 -17.59 -10.83 21.21
C HIS A 43 -16.85 -10.71 22.55
N ASN A 44 -16.43 -11.84 23.13
CA ASN A 44 -15.86 -11.87 24.47
C ASN A 44 -14.38 -11.49 24.52
N PHE A 45 -13.63 -11.75 23.45
CA PHE A 45 -12.17 -11.66 23.47
C PHE A 45 -11.58 -10.68 22.47
N GLN A 46 -12.38 -10.16 21.51
CA GLN A 46 -11.92 -9.24 20.45
C GLN A 46 -10.56 -9.68 19.85
N PRO A 47 -10.47 -10.92 19.35
CA PRO A 47 -9.18 -11.56 19.07
C PRO A 47 -8.38 -10.83 18.01
N ILE A 48 -9.04 -10.21 17.02
CA ILE A 48 -8.35 -9.47 15.95
C ILE A 48 -7.59 -8.28 16.53
N ASP A 49 -8.25 -7.47 17.36
CA ASP A 49 -7.66 -6.27 17.95
C ASP A 49 -6.53 -6.66 18.92
N ALA A 50 -6.76 -7.65 19.78
CA ALA A 50 -5.74 -8.14 20.71
C ALA A 50 -4.49 -8.71 20.00
N LEU A 51 -4.67 -9.41 18.87
CA LEU A 51 -3.57 -9.95 18.07
C LEU A 51 -2.79 -8.85 17.34
N LEU A 52 -3.48 -7.87 16.77
CA LEU A 52 -2.86 -6.73 16.09
C LEU A 52 -2.11 -5.83 17.08
N ASP A 53 -2.69 -5.57 18.26
CA ASP A 53 -2.03 -4.84 19.33
C ASP A 53 -0.75 -5.54 19.80
N ALA A 54 -0.75 -6.88 19.86
CA ALA A 54 0.44 -7.65 20.19
C ALA A 54 1.54 -7.49 19.14
N VAL A 55 1.20 -7.56 17.85
CA VAL A 55 2.17 -7.30 16.75
C VAL A 55 2.71 -5.87 16.86
N ALA A 56 1.83 -4.88 17.07
CA ALA A 56 2.24 -3.49 17.20
C ALA A 56 3.20 -3.26 18.38
N ARG A 57 2.91 -3.87 19.54
CA ARG A 57 3.80 -3.82 20.72
C ARG A 57 5.15 -4.45 20.43
N LEU A 58 5.18 -5.67 19.88
CA LEU A 58 6.44 -6.39 19.59
C LEU A 58 7.33 -5.60 18.64
N VAL A 59 6.76 -5.07 17.56
CA VAL A 59 7.52 -4.27 16.58
C VAL A 59 8.05 -2.97 17.22
N LYS A 60 7.28 -2.34 18.11
CA LYS A 60 7.71 -1.11 18.82
C LYS A 60 8.78 -1.38 19.87
N GLU A 61 8.62 -2.41 20.71
CA GLU A 61 9.57 -2.78 21.76
C GLU A 61 10.95 -3.11 21.20
N MET A 62 10.99 -3.81 20.07
CA MET A 62 12.22 -4.11 19.32
C MET A 62 13.00 -2.86 18.90
N MET A 63 12.32 -1.74 18.65
CA MET A 63 12.97 -0.49 18.22
C MET A 63 13.47 0.36 19.39
N CYS A 64 12.89 0.17 20.58
CA CYS A 64 13.29 0.87 21.80
C CYS A 64 14.47 0.22 22.51
N SER A 65 14.74 -1.07 22.27
CA SER A 65 15.93 -1.72 22.84
C SER A 65 17.19 -1.19 22.17
N SER A 66 18.16 -0.77 23.00
CA SER A 66 19.48 -0.29 22.54
C SER A 66 20.27 -1.32 21.74
N ASP A 67 19.92 -2.60 21.86
CA ASP A 67 20.41 -3.67 21.00
C ASP A 67 19.58 -3.71 19.72
N LYS A 68 20.24 -3.60 18.56
CA LYS A 68 19.64 -3.78 17.23
C LYS A 68 19.18 -5.23 17.04
N ARG A 69 18.13 -5.65 17.75
CA ARG A 69 17.53 -6.98 17.58
C ARG A 69 16.83 -7.00 16.22
N GLN A 70 17.22 -7.96 15.39
CA GLN A 70 16.55 -8.23 14.12
C GLN A 70 15.38 -9.17 14.35
N LEU A 71 14.30 -8.95 13.63
CA LEU A 71 13.09 -9.77 13.73
C LEU A 71 13.29 -10.97 12.80
N ASP A 72 13.73 -12.08 13.37
CA ASP A 72 14.14 -13.27 12.63
C ASP A 72 13.17 -14.44 12.89
N GLU A 73 12.99 -15.32 11.90
CA GLU A 73 12.12 -16.50 11.96
C GLU A 73 12.54 -17.50 13.05
N HIS A 74 13.78 -17.39 13.52
CA HIS A 74 14.31 -18.22 14.61
C HIS A 74 14.08 -17.62 16.01
N THR A 75 13.64 -16.36 16.10
CA THR A 75 13.32 -15.70 17.37
C THR A 75 11.91 -16.02 17.83
N GLU A 76 11.68 -16.02 19.15
CA GLU A 76 10.35 -16.29 19.69
C GLU A 76 9.34 -15.21 19.27
N GLU A 77 9.81 -13.96 19.21
CA GLU A 77 9.04 -12.79 18.78
C GLU A 77 8.70 -12.85 17.30
N GLY A 78 9.66 -13.25 16.45
CA GLY A 78 9.44 -13.44 15.02
C GLY A 78 8.42 -14.55 14.74
N GLN A 79 8.55 -15.69 15.41
CA GLN A 79 7.58 -16.78 15.34
C GLN A 79 6.19 -16.35 15.79
N LEU A 80 6.10 -15.56 16.87
CA LEU A 80 4.82 -15.06 17.34
C LEU A 80 4.15 -14.15 16.30
N CYS A 81 4.89 -13.25 15.65
CA CYS A 81 4.38 -12.43 14.55
C CYS A 81 3.85 -13.30 13.40
N CYS A 82 4.59 -14.33 12.98
CA CYS A 82 4.16 -15.25 11.94
C CYS A 82 2.90 -16.04 12.33
N ASP A 83 2.81 -16.51 13.58
CA ASP A 83 1.63 -17.20 14.12
C ASP A 83 0.40 -16.29 14.06
N VAL A 84 0.54 -15.02 14.44
CA VAL A 84 -0.53 -14.03 14.36
C VAL A 84 -0.96 -13.79 12.91
N LEU A 85 -0.03 -13.50 12.00
CA LEU A 85 -0.34 -13.26 10.61
C LEU A 85 -1.01 -14.47 9.95
N SER A 86 -0.53 -15.68 10.26
CA SER A 86 -1.12 -16.95 9.82
C SER A 86 -2.55 -17.13 10.34
N ALA A 87 -2.79 -16.83 11.61
CA ALA A 87 -4.12 -16.89 12.19
C ALA A 87 -5.07 -15.89 11.53
N LEU A 88 -4.64 -14.65 11.32
CA LEU A 88 -5.42 -13.63 10.61
C LEU A 88 -5.71 -14.04 9.16
N SER A 89 -4.70 -14.59 8.49
CA SER A 89 -4.80 -15.11 7.14
C SER A 89 -5.86 -16.19 7.01
N SER A 90 -5.99 -17.10 8.00
CA SER A 90 -6.99 -18.18 8.00
C SER A 90 -8.45 -17.71 7.89
N MET A 91 -8.74 -16.46 8.25
CA MET A 91 -10.08 -15.88 8.12
C MET A 91 -10.45 -15.50 6.69
N LEU A 92 -9.47 -15.39 5.79
CA LEU A 92 -9.66 -15.06 4.38
C LEU A 92 -10.09 -16.30 3.58
N GLN A 93 -11.33 -16.75 3.77
CA GLN A 93 -11.78 -18.08 3.30
C GLN A 93 -12.06 -18.19 1.78
N CYS A 94 -12.17 -17.08 1.04
CA CYS A 94 -12.49 -17.14 -0.40
C CYS A 94 -11.75 -16.05 -1.21
N HIS A 95 -10.92 -16.47 -2.17
CA HIS A 95 -10.24 -15.56 -3.10
C HIS A 95 -11.22 -14.68 -3.90
N GLN A 96 -12.37 -15.20 -4.32
CA GLN A 96 -13.36 -14.44 -5.11
C GLN A 96 -13.96 -13.26 -4.33
N GLN A 97 -14.33 -13.47 -3.07
CA GLN A 97 -14.88 -12.39 -2.22
C GLN A 97 -13.84 -11.29 -1.94
N ILE A 98 -12.56 -11.65 -1.89
CA ILE A 98 -11.46 -10.70 -1.72
C ILE A 98 -11.32 -9.85 -2.98
N PHE A 99 -11.33 -10.46 -4.18
CA PHE A 99 -11.28 -9.72 -5.43
C PHE A 99 -12.52 -8.84 -5.66
N GLU A 100 -13.71 -9.28 -5.24
CA GLU A 100 -14.92 -8.45 -5.27
C GLU A 100 -14.82 -7.27 -4.30
N THR A 101 -14.25 -7.46 -3.11
CA THR A 101 -14.06 -6.39 -2.13
C THR A 101 -13.00 -5.38 -2.59
N VAL A 102 -11.91 -5.86 -3.19
CA VAL A 102 -10.85 -5.01 -3.76
C VAL A 102 -11.32 -4.32 -5.05
N GLY A 103 -12.10 -5.00 -5.89
CA GLY A 103 -12.63 -4.48 -7.15
C GLY A 103 -13.81 -3.49 -6.99
N ASN A 104 -14.60 -3.63 -5.92
CA ASN A 104 -15.71 -2.72 -5.59
C ASN A 104 -15.27 -1.44 -4.86
N GLY A 105 -13.97 -1.25 -4.57
CA GLY A 105 -13.40 0.01 -4.08
C GLY A 105 -13.60 1.22 -5.01
N ARG A 106 -14.24 1.02 -6.17
CA ARG A 106 -14.69 2.05 -7.13
C ARG A 106 -15.53 3.20 -6.54
N GLN A 107 -16.01 3.11 -5.30
CA GLN A 107 -16.87 4.14 -4.69
C GLN A 107 -16.15 5.18 -3.80
N LEU A 108 -14.84 5.04 -3.54
CA LEU A 108 -14.11 6.02 -2.72
C LEU A 108 -13.76 7.31 -3.47
N PHE A 109 -13.85 7.30 -4.80
CA PHE A 109 -14.03 8.53 -5.59
C PHE A 109 -15.53 8.73 -5.77
N GLY A 110 -16.11 9.66 -5.02
CA GLY A 110 -17.55 9.92 -5.01
C GLY A 110 -18.13 10.15 -6.42
N PRO A 111 -19.43 9.91 -6.61
CA PRO A 111 -20.10 10.31 -7.83
C PRO A 111 -20.09 11.85 -7.86
N LYS A 112 -19.60 12.45 -8.96
CA LYS A 112 -19.49 13.90 -9.26
C LYS A 112 -18.10 14.53 -9.18
N GLY A 113 -17.04 13.80 -9.51
CA GLY A 113 -16.06 14.37 -10.44
C GLY A 113 -16.59 14.06 -11.84
N LYS A 114 -16.63 15.03 -12.76
CA LYS A 114 -16.61 14.65 -14.18
C LYS A 114 -15.35 13.80 -14.30
N SER A 115 -15.50 12.48 -14.35
CA SER A 115 -14.49 11.64 -14.94
C SER A 115 -14.32 12.26 -16.32
N ILE A 116 -13.29 13.09 -16.46
CA ILE A 116 -12.50 13.03 -17.67
C ILE A 116 -12.13 11.57 -17.63
N GLN A 117 -12.95 10.73 -18.26
CA GLN A 117 -12.40 9.52 -18.81
C GLN A 117 -11.22 10.09 -19.57
N PRO A 118 -9.95 9.75 -19.23
CA PRO A 118 -9.02 9.75 -20.32
C PRO A 118 -9.76 8.79 -21.25
N ALA A 119 -10.31 9.32 -22.34
CA ALA A 119 -10.56 8.46 -23.45
C ALA A 119 -9.24 7.66 -23.59
N GLU A 120 -9.33 6.45 -24.09
CA GLU A 120 -8.16 5.67 -24.47
C GLU A 120 -7.40 6.39 -25.63
N SER A 121 -7.24 7.72 -25.53
CA SER A 121 -7.11 8.67 -26.59
C SER A 121 -5.73 9.27 -26.53
N VAL A 122 -4.90 8.77 -27.43
CA VAL A 122 -4.16 9.63 -28.35
C VAL A 122 -3.31 10.70 -27.67
N GLY A 123 -2.52 10.29 -26.67
CA GLY A 123 -1.21 10.94 -26.52
C GLY A 123 -0.36 10.53 -27.73
N PRO A 124 0.57 11.37 -28.19
CA PRO A 124 1.50 10.94 -29.24
C PRO A 124 2.20 9.65 -28.78
N THR A 125 2.25 8.67 -29.68
CA THR A 125 3.03 7.43 -29.48
C THR A 125 4.54 7.72 -29.45
N HIS A 126 4.93 8.91 -29.91
CA HIS A 126 6.28 9.44 -29.89
C HIS A 126 6.50 10.40 -28.72
N CYS A 127 7.75 10.58 -28.33
CA CYS A 127 8.15 11.46 -27.25
C CYS A 127 7.90 12.93 -27.60
N VAL A 128 7.08 13.62 -26.79
CA VAL A 128 6.82 15.07 -26.93
C VAL A 128 8.08 15.87 -26.68
N LEU A 129 8.91 15.43 -25.72
CA LEU A 129 10.13 16.16 -25.36
C LEU A 129 11.12 16.18 -26.52
N GLU A 130 11.35 15.03 -27.16
CA GLU A 130 12.25 14.92 -28.31
C GLU A 130 11.75 15.77 -29.48
N ALA A 131 10.45 15.73 -29.77
CA ALA A 131 9.84 16.54 -30.83
C ALA A 131 10.03 18.05 -30.59
N LYS A 132 10.05 18.47 -29.32
CA LYS A 132 10.21 19.89 -28.93
C LYS A 132 11.67 20.30 -28.85
N ASN A 133 12.56 19.44 -28.35
CA ASN A 133 14.01 19.71 -28.33
C ASN A 133 14.61 19.79 -29.75
N ALA A 134 13.95 19.20 -30.75
CA ALA A 134 14.31 19.38 -32.16
C ALA A 134 14.07 20.83 -32.66
N VAL A 135 13.26 21.62 -31.95
CA VAL A 135 13.00 23.03 -32.25
C VAL A 135 13.78 23.87 -31.24
N ALA A 136 14.66 24.76 -31.71
CA ALA A 136 15.38 25.66 -30.82
C ALA A 136 14.38 26.59 -30.09
N MET A 137 14.18 26.35 -28.79
CA MET A 137 13.34 27.17 -27.92
C MET A 137 14.21 28.21 -27.20
N SER A 138 13.59 29.31 -26.77
CA SER A 138 14.28 30.29 -25.94
C SER A 138 14.42 29.83 -24.48
N ASP A 139 15.47 30.30 -23.80
CA ASP A 139 15.76 29.95 -22.39
C ASP A 139 14.65 30.39 -21.40
N ASP A 140 13.82 31.37 -21.77
CA ASP A 140 12.69 31.84 -20.98
C ASP A 140 11.44 30.95 -21.13
N GLU A 141 11.43 30.08 -22.16
CA GLU A 141 10.36 29.14 -22.46
C GLU A 141 10.61 27.73 -21.92
N THR A 142 11.80 27.47 -21.38
CA THR A 142 12.18 26.17 -20.82
C THR A 142 12.42 26.23 -19.32
N LEU A 143 12.20 25.10 -18.65
CA LEU A 143 12.59 24.89 -17.26
C LEU A 143 13.73 23.88 -17.23
N LYS A 144 14.79 24.22 -16.52
CA LYS A 144 16.00 23.41 -16.38
C LYS A 144 16.02 22.78 -14.98
N PHE A 145 16.05 21.46 -14.94
CA PHE A 145 16.25 20.67 -13.74
C PHE A 145 17.71 20.27 -13.67
N LEU A 146 18.40 20.70 -12.62
CA LEU A 146 19.81 20.46 -12.36
C LEU A 146 19.95 19.39 -11.27
N ASP A 147 21.09 18.73 -11.19
CA ASP A 147 21.39 17.82 -10.09
C ASP A 147 21.46 18.54 -8.73
N LYS A 148 21.61 17.77 -7.64
CA LYS A 148 21.70 18.29 -6.27
C LYS A 148 22.80 19.34 -6.06
N ASN A 149 23.84 19.33 -6.91
CA ASN A 149 24.95 20.26 -6.84
C ASN A 149 24.70 21.52 -7.68
N GLY A 150 23.64 21.55 -8.48
CA GLY A 150 23.36 22.59 -9.45
C GLY A 150 24.34 22.61 -10.63
N LEU A 151 25.08 21.53 -10.87
CA LEU A 151 26.19 21.50 -11.81
C LEU A 151 25.84 20.80 -13.12
N SER A 152 25.09 19.69 -13.06
CA SER A 152 24.73 18.92 -14.24
C SER A 152 23.24 19.05 -14.57
N LEU A 153 22.92 19.16 -15.86
CA LEU A 153 21.54 19.19 -16.35
C LEU A 153 20.95 17.78 -16.28
N VAL A 154 19.89 17.63 -15.49
CA VAL A 154 19.08 16.40 -15.41
C VAL A 154 18.07 16.36 -16.54
N ALA A 155 17.32 17.44 -16.73
CA ALA A 155 16.31 17.56 -17.76
C ALA A 155 16.05 19.03 -18.10
N GLU A 156 15.71 19.29 -19.36
CA GLU A 156 15.16 20.56 -19.81
C GLU A 156 13.79 20.28 -20.41
N VAL A 157 12.76 21.02 -19.98
CA VAL A 157 11.38 20.79 -20.42
C VAL A 157 10.69 22.09 -20.84
N PRO A 158 9.81 22.05 -21.84
CA PRO A 158 8.99 23.20 -22.22
C PRO A 158 8.06 23.63 -21.07
N LYS A 159 8.18 24.89 -20.63
CA LYS A 159 7.39 25.45 -19.52
C LYS A 159 5.90 25.43 -19.83
N ARG A 160 5.52 25.76 -21.06
CA ARG A 160 4.13 25.85 -21.51
C ARG A 160 3.41 24.51 -21.41
N GLU A 161 4.03 23.44 -21.91
CA GLU A 161 3.50 22.09 -21.89
C GLU A 161 3.37 21.58 -20.45
N LEU A 162 4.39 21.81 -19.63
CA LEU A 162 4.36 21.45 -18.21
C LEU A 162 3.20 22.14 -17.47
N CYS A 163 2.99 23.43 -17.70
CA CYS A 163 1.85 24.16 -17.12
C CYS A 163 0.50 23.77 -17.74
N THR A 164 0.47 23.17 -18.93
CA THR A 164 -0.77 22.73 -19.58
C THR A 164 -1.26 21.40 -19.00
N TYR A 165 -0.33 20.51 -18.66
CA TYR A 165 -0.65 19.13 -18.29
C TYR A 165 -0.40 18.79 -16.81
N ASN A 166 0.19 19.69 -16.03
CA ASN A 166 0.45 19.48 -14.61
C ASN A 166 -0.01 20.68 -13.77
N GLU A 167 -0.96 20.40 -12.88
CA GLU A 167 -1.69 21.39 -12.07
C GLU A 167 -0.78 22.10 -11.06
N TYR A 168 0.26 21.42 -10.56
CA TYR A 168 1.23 22.01 -9.66
C TYR A 168 2.04 23.11 -10.36
N PHE A 169 2.58 22.83 -11.54
CA PHE A 169 3.33 23.83 -12.31
C PHE A 169 2.42 24.93 -12.86
N MET A 170 1.19 24.57 -13.25
CA MET A 170 0.16 25.56 -13.59
C MET A 170 -0.11 26.52 -12.44
N GLY A 171 -0.25 26.03 -11.21
CA GLY A 171 -0.44 26.86 -10.02
C GLY A 171 0.78 27.73 -9.71
N MET A 172 1.97 27.14 -9.73
CA MET A 172 3.24 27.81 -9.47
C MET A 172 3.50 28.99 -10.42
N PHE A 173 3.29 28.80 -11.73
CA PHE A 173 3.54 29.86 -12.71
C PHE A 173 2.30 30.69 -13.08
N GLY A 174 1.10 30.22 -12.73
CA GLY A 174 -0.16 30.92 -12.96
C GLY A 174 -0.52 31.93 -11.88
N SER A 175 0.06 31.82 -10.68
CA SER A 175 -0.24 32.69 -9.52
C SER A 175 0.92 33.64 -9.19
N GLU A 176 0.79 34.48 -8.16
CA GLU A 176 1.84 35.39 -7.66
C GLU A 176 2.89 34.68 -6.79
N PHE A 177 3.30 33.47 -7.17
CA PHE A 177 4.40 32.78 -6.48
C PHE A 177 5.76 33.40 -6.85
N LEU A 178 6.74 33.24 -5.95
CA LEU A 178 8.09 33.78 -6.10
C LEU A 178 8.74 33.33 -7.41
N GLU A 179 8.51 32.10 -7.85
CA GLU A 179 9.06 31.54 -9.09
C GLU A 179 8.64 32.36 -10.31
N ARG A 180 7.38 32.80 -10.36
CA ARG A 180 6.89 33.68 -11.42
C ARG A 180 7.47 35.08 -11.29
N LEU A 181 7.43 35.64 -10.08
CA LEU A 181 7.87 37.03 -9.82
C LEU A 181 9.37 37.23 -10.07
N THR A 182 10.17 36.20 -9.82
CA THR A 182 11.64 36.22 -9.98
C THR A 182 12.09 35.71 -11.35
N GLY A 183 11.18 35.22 -12.19
CA GLY A 183 11.54 34.58 -13.46
C GLY A 183 12.36 33.30 -13.28
N ARG A 184 12.19 32.58 -12.16
CA ARG A 184 12.96 31.37 -11.88
C ARG A 184 12.64 30.28 -12.92
N ASN A 185 13.65 29.87 -13.66
CA ASN A 185 13.59 28.79 -14.65
C ASN A 185 14.48 27.58 -14.28
N GLN A 186 15.22 27.64 -13.18
CA GLN A 186 16.11 26.56 -12.72
C GLN A 186 15.65 25.95 -11.39
N PHE A 187 15.60 24.62 -11.38
CA PHE A 187 15.20 23.80 -10.24
C PHE A 187 16.26 22.75 -9.95
N VAL A 188 16.41 22.37 -8.68
CA VAL A 188 17.37 21.36 -8.24
C VAL A 188 16.63 20.07 -7.97
N PHE A 189 17.08 18.98 -8.58
CA PHE A 189 16.66 17.61 -8.34
C PHE A 189 17.60 16.96 -7.32
N ASP A 190 17.03 16.49 -6.22
CA ASP A 190 17.73 15.71 -5.21
C ASP A 190 17.05 14.34 -5.07
N ALA A 191 17.78 13.27 -5.42
CA ALA A 191 17.26 11.91 -5.41
C ALA A 191 16.77 11.47 -4.02
N ASP A 192 17.42 11.94 -2.95
CA ASP A 192 17.02 11.61 -1.57
C ASP A 192 15.72 12.33 -1.18
N ALA A 193 15.62 13.62 -1.51
CA ALA A 193 14.43 14.44 -1.24
C ALA A 193 13.21 14.06 -2.11
N GLU A 194 13.45 13.61 -3.33
CA GLU A 194 12.41 13.10 -4.23
C GLU A 194 12.09 11.63 -3.97
N CYS A 195 12.96 10.91 -3.25
CA CYS A 195 12.89 9.47 -3.05
C CYS A 195 12.72 8.70 -4.37
N SER A 196 13.41 9.13 -5.42
CA SER A 196 13.34 8.59 -6.78
C SER A 196 14.70 8.63 -7.46
N SER A 197 14.93 7.73 -8.42
CA SER A 197 16.10 7.84 -9.29
C SER A 197 15.96 9.04 -10.24
N GLN A 198 17.09 9.50 -10.80
CA GLN A 198 17.08 10.52 -11.85
C GLN A 198 16.28 10.05 -13.07
N GLU A 199 16.40 8.78 -13.44
CA GLU A 199 15.67 8.19 -14.57
C GLU A 199 14.15 8.24 -14.35
N ASP A 200 13.68 7.87 -13.16
CA ASP A 200 12.25 7.90 -12.83
C ASP A 200 11.71 9.33 -12.75
N PHE A 201 12.51 10.28 -12.28
CA PHE A 201 12.15 11.70 -12.30
C PHE A 201 12.02 12.24 -13.73
N VAL A 202 12.94 11.87 -14.62
CA VAL A 202 12.86 12.23 -16.04
C VAL A 202 11.61 11.62 -16.68
N LYS A 203 11.28 10.34 -16.40
CA LYS A 203 10.03 9.71 -16.87
C LYS A 203 8.78 10.47 -16.37
N PHE A 204 8.78 10.89 -15.11
CA PHE A 204 7.71 11.73 -14.56
C PHE A 204 7.57 13.06 -15.32
N LEU A 205 8.69 13.71 -15.69
CA LEU A 205 8.67 14.92 -16.49
C LEU A 205 8.11 14.68 -17.89
N HIS A 206 8.51 13.60 -18.56
CA HIS A 206 7.92 13.20 -19.85
C HIS A 206 6.40 13.04 -19.76
N PHE A 207 5.92 12.38 -18.71
CA PHE A 207 4.48 12.28 -18.49
C PHE A 207 3.85 13.66 -18.24
N SER A 208 4.49 14.49 -17.42
CA SER A 208 3.99 15.81 -17.02
C SER A 208 3.92 16.82 -18.17
N ILE A 209 4.64 16.62 -19.27
CA ILE A 209 4.52 17.45 -20.48
C ILE A 209 3.59 16.84 -21.55
N GLY A 210 2.97 15.69 -21.27
CA GLY A 210 1.98 15.07 -22.15
C GLY A 210 2.48 13.95 -23.06
N CYS A 211 3.65 13.34 -22.80
CA CYS A 211 3.98 12.08 -23.47
C CYS A 211 2.89 11.03 -23.20
N GLY A 212 2.48 10.31 -24.25
CA GLY A 212 1.45 9.28 -24.14
C GLY A 212 1.93 8.08 -23.35
N LEU A 213 1.02 7.41 -22.64
CA LEU A 213 1.29 6.24 -21.78
C LEU A 213 1.84 5.01 -22.51
N GLN A 214 1.70 4.99 -23.83
CA GLN A 214 2.24 3.95 -24.71
C GLN A 214 3.63 4.30 -25.25
N SER A 215 4.16 5.49 -24.94
CA SER A 215 5.51 5.88 -25.35
C SER A 215 6.56 5.21 -24.47
N GLU A 216 7.68 4.83 -25.08
CA GLU A 216 8.78 4.15 -24.38
C GLU A 216 9.36 5.01 -23.24
N CYS A 217 9.31 6.34 -23.37
CA CYS A 217 9.83 7.28 -22.38
C CYS A 217 8.98 7.41 -21.10
N VAL A 218 7.82 6.77 -21.02
CA VAL A 218 6.98 6.73 -19.80
C VAL A 218 6.64 5.31 -19.35
N GLN A 219 7.28 4.29 -19.94
CA GLN A 219 7.01 2.91 -19.60
C GLN A 219 7.46 2.57 -18.17
N VAL A 220 6.57 1.94 -17.40
CA VAL A 220 6.84 1.48 -16.04
C VAL A 220 7.30 0.02 -16.09
N ALA A 221 8.61 -0.19 -15.93
CA ALA A 221 9.23 -1.52 -16.07
C ALA A 221 9.39 -2.27 -14.74
N SER A 222 9.39 -1.58 -13.60
CA SER A 222 9.69 -2.16 -12.28
C SER A 222 8.79 -1.62 -11.17
N ALA A 223 8.81 -2.32 -10.03
CA ALA A 223 8.12 -1.92 -8.82
C ALA A 223 8.67 -0.61 -8.25
N GLU A 224 9.99 -0.44 -8.28
CA GLU A 224 10.70 0.76 -7.83
C GLU A 224 10.25 1.98 -8.65
N CYS A 225 10.22 1.84 -9.98
CA CYS A 225 9.74 2.86 -10.89
C CYS A 225 8.27 3.21 -10.59
N CYS A 226 7.42 2.20 -10.40
CA CYS A 226 6.00 2.42 -10.07
C CYS A 226 5.82 3.21 -8.76
N VAL A 227 6.54 2.82 -7.70
CA VAL A 227 6.50 3.50 -6.39
C VAL A 227 7.03 4.92 -6.47
N ALA A 228 8.13 5.14 -7.22
CA ALA A 228 8.67 6.47 -7.46
C ALA A 228 7.67 7.38 -8.18
N LEU A 229 7.04 6.87 -9.26
CA LEU A 229 6.04 7.63 -10.02
C LEU A 229 4.77 7.91 -9.21
N LEU A 230 4.31 6.98 -8.36
CA LEU A 230 3.19 7.25 -7.44
C LEU A 230 3.52 8.38 -6.45
N ARG A 231 4.74 8.40 -5.89
CA ARG A 231 5.20 9.47 -4.99
C ARG A 231 5.31 10.81 -5.69
N LEU A 232 5.93 10.84 -6.87
CA LEU A 232 6.07 12.06 -7.66
C LEU A 232 4.69 12.56 -8.10
N ALA A 233 3.79 11.67 -8.51
CA ALA A 233 2.43 12.04 -8.88
C ALA A 233 1.66 12.68 -7.72
N ASP A 234 1.76 12.12 -6.51
CA ASP A 234 1.14 12.71 -5.33
C ASP A 234 1.78 14.05 -4.95
N LYS A 235 3.12 14.10 -4.84
CA LYS A 235 3.88 15.29 -4.44
C LYS A 235 3.67 16.48 -5.39
N TYR A 236 3.66 16.23 -6.69
CA TYR A 236 3.49 17.24 -7.73
C TYR A 236 2.05 17.31 -8.26
N LEU A 237 1.07 16.78 -7.52
CA LEU A 237 -0.36 16.84 -7.84
C LEU A 237 -0.67 16.43 -9.29
N CYS A 238 0.05 15.44 -9.83
CA CYS A 238 -0.17 14.92 -11.16
C CYS A 238 -1.30 13.86 -11.12
N THR A 239 -2.52 14.34 -10.95
CA THR A 239 -3.76 13.54 -10.84
C THR A 239 -3.89 12.52 -11.97
N ARG A 240 -3.61 12.93 -13.21
CA ARG A 240 -3.67 12.04 -14.39
C ARG A 240 -2.72 10.84 -14.30
N LEU A 241 -1.50 11.04 -13.79
CA LEU A 241 -0.54 9.94 -13.62
C LEU A 241 -1.00 9.02 -12.50
N LEU A 242 -1.43 9.62 -11.39
CA LEU A 242 -1.91 8.91 -10.22
C LEU A 242 -3.10 8.02 -10.58
N GLU A 243 -4.13 8.57 -11.21
CA GLU A 243 -5.29 7.82 -11.71
C GLU A 243 -4.87 6.70 -12.67
N HIS A 244 -3.95 6.97 -13.59
CA HIS A 244 -3.48 5.94 -14.52
C HIS A 244 -2.81 4.76 -13.81
N LEU A 245 -1.92 5.03 -12.84
CA LEU A 245 -1.19 3.99 -12.11
C LEU A 245 -2.11 3.21 -11.15
N LEU A 246 -3.12 3.88 -10.60
CA LEU A 246 -4.10 3.29 -9.68
C LEU A 246 -5.28 2.62 -10.39
N GLN A 247 -5.41 2.75 -11.71
CA GLN A 247 -6.36 1.96 -12.50
C GLN A 247 -6.08 0.46 -12.29
N SER A 248 -7.18 -0.28 -12.12
CA SER A 248 -7.18 -1.69 -11.74
C SER A 248 -6.21 -2.51 -12.60
N ASP A 249 -5.23 -3.14 -11.94
CA ASP A 249 -4.14 -3.98 -12.47
C ASP A 249 -2.74 -3.34 -12.54
N LYS A 250 -2.61 -2.01 -12.68
CA LYS A 250 -1.31 -1.45 -13.11
C LYS A 250 -0.27 -1.37 -12.01
N ALA A 251 -0.59 -0.75 -10.88
CA ALA A 251 0.28 -0.79 -9.72
C ALA A 251 0.20 -2.14 -9.00
N SER A 252 -1.00 -2.72 -8.91
CA SER A 252 -1.24 -3.96 -8.16
C SER A 252 -0.46 -5.17 -8.69
N ARG A 253 -0.20 -5.27 -10.01
CA ARG A 253 0.63 -6.35 -10.58
C ARG A 253 2.08 -6.35 -10.11
N PHE A 254 2.57 -5.20 -9.64
CA PHE A 254 3.93 -5.09 -9.09
C PHE A 254 3.98 -5.41 -7.60
N ILE A 255 2.85 -5.63 -6.94
CA ILE A 255 2.79 -5.94 -5.51
C ILE A 255 2.88 -7.46 -5.32
N THR A 256 4.02 -7.89 -4.81
CA THR A 256 4.36 -9.29 -4.51
C THR A 256 5.04 -9.36 -3.15
N GLY A 257 5.26 -10.55 -2.59
CA GLY A 257 6.00 -10.67 -1.32
C GLY A 257 7.39 -10.02 -1.34
N ASN A 258 8.08 -10.04 -2.49
CA ASN A 258 9.42 -9.43 -2.66
C ASN A 258 9.38 -7.89 -2.73
N THR A 259 8.31 -7.33 -3.28
CA THR A 259 8.18 -5.90 -3.57
C THR A 259 7.29 -5.18 -2.55
N LEU A 260 6.63 -5.91 -1.65
CA LEU A 260 5.73 -5.37 -0.63
C LEU A 260 6.40 -4.28 0.22
N ARG A 261 7.69 -4.45 0.56
CA ARG A 261 8.49 -3.47 1.31
C ARG A 261 8.59 -2.10 0.64
N LEU A 262 8.39 -2.02 -0.68
CA LEU A 262 8.41 -0.75 -1.42
C LEU A 262 7.04 -0.05 -1.35
N PHE A 263 5.96 -0.82 -1.51
CA PHE A 263 4.59 -0.33 -1.58
C PHE A 263 3.97 -0.05 -0.21
N LEU A 264 4.16 -0.95 0.76
CA LEU A 264 3.46 -0.88 2.03
C LEU A 264 3.75 0.42 2.79
N PRO A 265 5.01 0.88 2.94
CA PRO A 265 5.25 2.18 3.55
C PRO A 265 4.58 3.33 2.80
N LEU A 266 4.56 3.28 1.46
CA LEU A 266 3.94 4.33 0.64
C LEU A 266 2.44 4.42 0.88
N VAL A 267 1.70 3.31 0.77
CA VAL A 267 0.23 3.29 0.93
C VAL A 267 -0.21 3.68 2.34
N LEU A 268 0.61 3.41 3.35
CA LEU A 268 0.35 3.82 4.74
C LEU A 268 0.66 5.30 4.98
N THR A 269 1.63 5.88 4.26
CA THR A 269 1.99 7.30 4.40
C THR A 269 1.15 8.24 3.53
N VAL A 270 0.66 7.77 2.39
CA VAL A 270 0.02 8.59 1.35
C VAL A 270 -1.40 8.07 1.14
N PRO A 271 -2.41 8.67 1.80
CA PRO A 271 -3.79 8.18 1.76
C PRO A 271 -4.38 8.12 0.34
N THR A 272 -4.05 9.08 -0.51
CA THR A 272 -4.47 9.13 -1.92
C THR A 272 -4.02 7.90 -2.71
N VAL A 273 -2.83 7.37 -2.40
CA VAL A 273 -2.28 6.16 -3.01
C VAL A 273 -2.82 4.89 -2.33
N GLY A 274 -2.99 4.92 -1.01
CA GLY A 274 -3.49 3.77 -0.27
C GLY A 274 -4.96 3.45 -0.55
N ASP A 275 -5.81 4.46 -0.45
CA ASP A 275 -7.26 4.35 -0.70
C ASP A 275 -7.55 4.36 -2.20
N GLY A 276 -6.76 5.11 -2.98
CA GLY A 276 -6.88 5.14 -4.43
C GLY A 276 -6.51 3.78 -5.03
N GLY A 277 -7.45 3.15 -5.74
CA GLY A 277 -7.23 1.85 -6.38
C GLY A 277 -7.18 0.65 -5.41
N GLY A 278 -7.40 0.85 -4.11
CA GLY A 278 -7.46 -0.23 -3.12
C GLY A 278 -6.10 -0.89 -2.84
N LEU A 279 -4.99 -0.19 -3.05
CA LEU A 279 -3.64 -0.74 -2.87
C LEU A 279 -3.35 -1.15 -1.43
N THR A 280 -3.92 -0.46 -0.44
CA THR A 280 -3.83 -0.88 0.98
C THR A 280 -4.36 -2.30 1.18
N CYS A 281 -5.50 -2.63 0.56
CA CYS A 281 -6.09 -3.97 0.63
C CYS A 281 -5.23 -5.01 -0.10
N VAL A 282 -4.65 -4.64 -1.26
CA VAL A 282 -3.73 -5.53 -1.99
C VAL A 282 -2.47 -5.81 -1.16
N CYS A 283 -1.89 -4.79 -0.53
CA CYS A 283 -0.73 -4.95 0.33
C CYS A 283 -1.05 -5.83 1.56
N ALA A 284 -2.20 -5.60 2.20
CA ALA A 284 -2.67 -6.43 3.31
C ALA A 284 -2.87 -7.89 2.91
N LEU A 285 -3.45 -8.12 1.73
CA LEU A 285 -3.63 -9.47 1.19
C LEU A 285 -2.29 -10.15 0.91
N VAL A 286 -1.34 -9.44 0.28
CA VAL A 286 -0.01 -9.98 0.00
C VAL A 286 0.71 -10.31 1.29
N LEU A 287 0.69 -9.43 2.29
CA LEU A 287 1.29 -9.67 3.60
C LEU A 287 0.71 -10.93 4.28
N LEU A 288 -0.61 -11.11 4.24
CA LEU A 288 -1.27 -12.21 4.92
C LEU A 288 -1.21 -13.56 4.17
N ARG A 289 -1.15 -13.55 2.84
CA ARG A 289 -1.35 -14.78 2.03
C ARG A 289 -0.23 -15.12 1.05
N TYR A 290 0.58 -14.14 0.66
CA TYR A 290 1.52 -14.27 -0.45
C TYR A 290 2.96 -13.89 -0.07
N CYS A 291 3.22 -13.64 1.21
CA CYS A 291 4.54 -13.49 1.78
C CYS A 291 5.02 -14.81 2.40
N THR A 292 6.32 -15.07 2.32
CA THR A 292 6.99 -15.98 3.25
C THR A 292 7.15 -15.31 4.62
N ASP A 293 7.39 -16.10 5.66
CA ASP A 293 7.66 -15.60 7.01
C ASP A 293 8.78 -14.56 7.00
N ALA A 294 9.94 -14.89 6.40
CA ALA A 294 11.05 -13.95 6.25
C ALA A 294 10.66 -12.62 5.56
N GLN A 295 9.84 -12.66 4.51
CA GLN A 295 9.37 -11.44 3.83
C GLN A 295 8.44 -10.61 4.72
N ALA A 296 7.52 -11.26 5.45
CA ALA A 296 6.60 -10.58 6.34
C ALA A 296 7.36 -9.89 7.49
N LEU A 297 8.35 -10.57 8.08
CA LEU A 297 9.16 -10.03 9.16
C LEU A 297 10.06 -8.87 8.69
N ASP A 298 10.68 -8.97 7.51
CA ASP A 298 11.46 -7.88 6.90
C ASP A 298 10.60 -6.60 6.75
N VAL A 299 9.37 -6.76 6.26
CA VAL A 299 8.43 -5.66 6.07
C VAL A 299 8.01 -5.04 7.41
N LEU A 300 7.69 -5.84 8.41
CA LEU A 300 7.33 -5.35 9.75
C LEU A 300 8.50 -4.59 10.40
N GLN A 301 9.72 -5.12 10.27
CA GLN A 301 10.92 -4.47 10.78
C GLN A 301 11.17 -3.12 10.09
N LEU A 302 11.00 -3.05 8.76
CA LEU A 302 11.14 -1.80 8.00
C LEU A 302 10.16 -0.72 8.49
N LEU A 303 8.91 -1.08 8.78
CA LEU A 303 7.90 -0.15 9.29
C LEU A 303 8.26 0.35 10.70
N GLY A 304 8.74 -0.53 11.57
CA GLY A 304 9.23 -0.16 12.90
C GLY A 304 10.38 0.85 12.84
N VAL A 305 11.37 0.63 11.97
CA VAL A 305 12.52 1.55 11.81
C VAL A 305 12.09 2.93 11.31
N ARG A 306 11.16 2.97 10.35
CA ARG A 306 10.63 4.24 9.80
C ARG A 306 9.81 5.02 10.82
N ASP A 307 9.10 4.35 11.72
CA ASP A 307 8.42 4.99 12.83
C ASP A 307 9.40 5.63 13.82
N ALA A 308 10.48 4.93 14.16
CA ALA A 308 11.51 5.43 15.07
C ALA A 308 12.23 6.67 14.52
N SER A 309 12.57 6.68 13.23
CA SER A 309 13.22 7.83 12.60
C SER A 309 12.29 9.04 12.51
N GLN A 310 11.01 8.85 12.17
CA GLN A 310 10.03 9.93 12.21
C GLN A 310 9.84 10.51 13.63
N HIS A 311 9.87 9.68 14.67
CA HIS A 311 9.78 10.15 16.05
C HIS A 311 10.99 10.98 16.50
N GLN A 312 12.22 10.65 16.07
CA GLN A 312 13.41 11.45 16.38
C GLN A 312 13.39 12.85 15.74
N TYR A 313 12.92 12.95 14.49
CA TYR A 313 12.76 14.25 13.83
C TYR A 313 11.61 15.09 14.43
N ARG A 314 10.55 14.45 14.92
CA ARG A 314 9.39 15.14 15.54
C ARG A 314 9.72 15.78 16.89
N MET A 315 10.66 15.24 17.66
CA MET A 315 11.13 15.87 18.92
C MET A 315 11.86 17.21 18.69
N ALA A 316 12.24 17.52 17.44
CA ALA A 316 12.83 18.81 17.06
C ALA A 316 11.79 19.84 16.57
N ALA A 317 10.53 19.44 16.33
CA ALA A 317 9.48 20.31 15.81
C ALA A 317 8.44 20.64 16.91
N THR A 318 8.13 21.92 17.08
CA THR A 318 7.36 22.48 18.21
C THR A 318 5.84 22.27 18.18
N THR A 319 5.31 21.35 17.38
CA THR A 319 3.85 21.11 17.29
C THR A 319 3.50 19.61 17.28
N PRO A 320 2.76 19.11 18.28
CA PRO A 320 2.33 17.72 18.32
C PRO A 320 0.98 17.58 17.62
N LEU A 321 0.98 17.12 16.37
CA LEU A 321 -0.20 16.46 15.80
C LEU A 321 -0.10 14.96 16.08
N PRO A 322 -1.18 14.28 16.50
CA PRO A 322 -1.17 12.85 16.75
C PRO A 322 -1.22 12.10 15.41
N ALA A 323 -0.10 12.06 14.70
CA ALA A 323 0.04 11.15 13.58
C ALA A 323 0.35 9.76 14.14
N LEU A 324 -0.62 8.84 14.00
CA LEU A 324 -0.48 7.42 14.30
C LEU A 324 0.83 6.87 13.72
N SER A 325 1.46 5.92 14.41
CA SER A 325 2.64 5.25 13.89
C SER A 325 2.27 4.45 12.62
N LEU A 326 3.19 4.22 11.70
CA LEU A 326 3.00 3.36 10.53
C LEU A 326 2.62 1.94 10.94
N VAL A 327 3.19 1.43 12.02
CA VAL A 327 2.81 0.13 12.60
C VAL A 327 1.34 0.15 13.07
N ASP A 328 0.91 1.21 13.75
CA ASP A 328 -0.52 1.36 14.14
C ASP A 328 -1.42 1.50 12.91
N THR A 329 -0.94 2.20 11.88
CA THR A 329 -1.66 2.39 10.61
C THR A 329 -1.80 1.07 9.85
N LEU A 330 -0.75 0.25 9.83
CA LEU A 330 -0.79 -1.12 9.31
C LEU A 330 -1.81 -1.96 10.07
N CYS A 331 -1.77 -1.93 11.40
CA CYS A 331 -2.69 -2.71 12.23
C CYS A 331 -4.14 -2.28 11.98
N ASN A 332 -4.40 -0.98 11.89
CA ASN A 332 -5.72 -0.46 11.53
C ASN A 332 -6.16 -0.88 10.12
N ALA A 333 -5.25 -0.87 9.14
CA ALA A 333 -5.52 -1.34 7.78
C ALA A 333 -5.84 -2.84 7.74
N LEU A 334 -5.03 -3.67 8.42
CA LEU A 334 -5.26 -5.11 8.55
C LEU A 334 -6.58 -5.39 9.27
N GLY A 335 -6.89 -4.68 10.36
CA GLY A 335 -8.15 -4.81 11.07
C GLY A 335 -9.34 -4.45 10.18
N THR A 336 -9.26 -3.35 9.43
CA THR A 336 -10.31 -2.93 8.48
C THR A 336 -10.50 -3.95 7.36
N PHE A 337 -9.41 -4.54 6.86
CA PHE A 337 -9.44 -5.56 5.83
C PHE A 337 -10.03 -6.89 6.33
N VAL A 338 -9.68 -7.30 7.54
CA VAL A 338 -9.98 -8.66 8.04
C VAL A 338 -11.34 -8.75 8.76
N ARG A 339 -11.76 -7.70 9.48
CA ARG A 339 -13.03 -7.69 10.25
C ARG A 339 -14.28 -8.06 9.41
N PRO A 340 -14.45 -7.61 8.15
CA PRO A 340 -15.58 -8.02 7.33
C PRO A 340 -15.68 -9.54 7.17
N PHE A 341 -14.55 -10.25 7.07
CA PHE A 341 -14.52 -11.71 6.94
C PHE A 341 -14.77 -12.45 8.26
N ALA A 342 -14.66 -11.77 9.40
CA ALA A 342 -15.12 -12.29 10.69
C ALA A 342 -16.65 -12.20 10.83
N ALA A 343 -17.28 -11.20 10.19
CA ALA A 343 -18.72 -11.00 10.20
C ALA A 343 -19.47 -11.82 9.12
N LEU A 344 -18.79 -12.16 8.01
CA LEU A 344 -19.32 -13.02 6.95
C LEU A 344 -19.27 -14.50 7.37
N THR A 345 -20.11 -14.89 8.33
CA THR A 345 -20.51 -16.29 8.46
C THR A 345 -21.40 -16.66 7.27
N PRO A 346 -21.21 -17.82 6.61
CA PRO A 346 -22.14 -18.27 5.60
C PRO A 346 -23.50 -18.46 6.28
N GLN A 347 -24.47 -17.61 5.96
CA GLN A 347 -25.85 -17.98 6.19
C GLN A 347 -26.11 -19.22 5.33
N ARG A 348 -25.99 -20.41 5.93
CA ARG A 348 -26.66 -21.59 5.39
C ARG A 348 -28.14 -21.20 5.30
N GLY A 349 -28.58 -20.96 4.08
CA GLY A 349 -29.93 -20.50 3.79
C GLY A 349 -30.92 -21.40 4.50
N LYS A 350 -31.67 -20.83 5.45
CA LYS A 350 -33.01 -21.31 5.74
C LYS A 350 -33.87 -20.97 4.52
N LYS A 351 -33.79 -21.78 3.47
CA LYS A 351 -34.87 -21.95 2.52
C LYS A 351 -35.31 -23.40 2.59
N GLY A 352 -36.48 -23.58 3.22
CA GLY A 352 -37.27 -24.77 2.99
C GLY A 352 -37.49 -24.93 1.49
N GLY A 353 -37.21 -26.11 0.98
CA GLY A 353 -37.27 -26.41 -0.44
C GLY A 353 -36.65 -27.77 -0.66
N VAL A 354 -37.48 -28.81 -0.58
CA VAL A 354 -37.15 -30.15 -1.05
C VAL A 354 -36.65 -30.05 -2.49
N MET A 355 -35.38 -30.32 -2.73
CA MET A 355 -34.91 -30.69 -4.07
C MET A 355 -33.77 -31.69 -3.96
N ARG A 356 -33.94 -32.77 -4.74
CA ARG A 356 -33.19 -34.02 -4.75
C ARG A 356 -31.72 -33.80 -5.11
N ASP A 357 -30.87 -34.64 -4.54
CA ASP A 357 -29.54 -34.97 -5.05
C ASP A 357 -29.59 -35.27 -6.55
N PRO A 358 -28.70 -34.66 -7.35
CA PRO A 358 -28.26 -35.23 -8.59
C PRO A 358 -26.76 -35.55 -8.52
N LEU A 359 -26.47 -36.85 -8.51
CA LEU A 359 -25.38 -37.49 -9.24
C LEU A 359 -23.97 -37.22 -8.66
N LEU A 360 -23.24 -38.20 -8.10
CA LEU A 360 -23.10 -39.57 -8.58
C LEU A 360 -23.09 -39.59 -10.12
N ASP A 361 -22.14 -38.89 -10.72
CA ASP A 361 -21.61 -39.37 -11.99
C ASP A 361 -20.09 -39.21 -12.02
N ARG A 362 -19.44 -40.33 -12.31
CA ARG A 362 -18.00 -40.48 -12.43
C ARG A 362 -17.62 -40.23 -13.90
N SER A 363 -16.34 -39.89 -14.08
CA SER A 363 -15.49 -40.18 -15.24
C SER A 363 -15.27 -39.07 -16.27
N ALA A 364 -14.04 -39.10 -16.80
CA ALA A 364 -13.42 -38.29 -17.86
C ALA A 364 -12.72 -37.00 -17.37
N TYR A 365 -11.38 -37.03 -17.19
CA TYR A 365 -10.32 -36.68 -18.18
C TYR A 365 -9.94 -35.19 -18.04
N TRP A 366 -8.70 -34.72 -17.78
CA TRP A 366 -7.38 -35.05 -18.33
C TRP A 366 -6.21 -34.63 -17.41
N ASP A 367 -5.10 -35.35 -17.57
CA ASP A 367 -3.71 -35.06 -17.19
C ASP A 367 -3.22 -33.64 -17.54
N PHE A 368 -2.28 -33.11 -16.76
CA PHE A 368 -1.05 -32.51 -17.30
C PHE A 368 0.15 -32.86 -16.40
N ARG A 369 1.25 -33.14 -17.08
CA ARG A 369 2.49 -33.83 -16.67
C ARG A 369 3.24 -33.26 -15.47
#